data_AF-A0A2J7ZJY5-F1
#
_entry.id   AF-A0A2J7ZJY5-F1
#
_cell.length_a   1.000
_cell.length_b   1.000
_cell.length_c   1.000
_cell.angle_alpha   90.00
_cell.angle_beta   90.00
_cell.angle_gamma   90.00
#
_symmetry.space_group_name_H-M   'P 1'
#
loop_
_entity.id
_entity.type
_entity.pdbx_description
1 polymer ?
#
loop_
_entity_poly.entity_id
_entity_poly.type
_entity_poly.pdbx_seq_one_letter_code
_entity_poly.pdbx_strand_id
1 'polypeptide(L)'
;MVALRQAVVDGIDWGIVSVAGCLLLVSVVGACFAFRYSASGRRPVAREFNHLWRARTCTEVLAGAYALSHLLRLQVLWGPASVFKGGGYHPTTFCRVYIAATYGIFEPAFLLLSLFACLYSVQGRDSARNPNLSIVLFSAAFSLPSAAAQLVAALFTRIFDMDYSNSRMQRLLFATYDSRLPEHCDGAAPGNCAFCVFPLLSTFISAAFCGVYLLAFWVVTQRIVASVINKALARRVRMLQ
;
A
#
# COMPACT_ATOMS: atom_id res chain seq x y z
N MET A 1 26.26 -6.88 -14.23
CA MET A 1 25.48 -6.92 -12.98
C MET A 1 26.47 -6.67 -11.86
N VAL A 2 26.25 -5.67 -11.01
CA VAL A 2 27.12 -5.40 -9.87
C VAL A 2 26.74 -6.37 -8.75
N ALA A 3 27.65 -7.27 -8.38
CA ALA A 3 27.47 -8.14 -7.22
C ALA A 3 27.56 -7.28 -5.96
N LEU A 4 26.43 -7.05 -5.29
CA LEU A 4 26.44 -6.43 -3.97
C LEU A 4 26.91 -7.45 -2.93
N ARG A 5 27.71 -6.99 -1.98
CA ARG A 5 28.16 -7.83 -0.87
C ARG A 5 26.99 -8.10 0.06
N GLN A 6 26.84 -9.33 0.56
CA GLN A 6 25.73 -9.75 1.44
C GLN A 6 25.51 -8.80 2.63
N ALA A 7 26.59 -8.35 3.27
CA ALA A 7 26.51 -7.39 4.37
C ALA A 7 25.81 -6.06 4.02
N VAL A 8 25.90 -5.61 2.76
CA VAL A 8 25.21 -4.40 2.29
C VAL A 8 23.72 -4.68 2.12
N VAL A 9 23.36 -5.85 1.59
CA VAL A 9 21.97 -6.28 1.43
C VAL A 9 21.31 -6.41 2.80
N ASP A 10 21.96 -7.07 3.74
CA ASP A 10 21.47 -7.19 5.12
C ASP A 10 21.31 -5.82 5.78
N GLY A 11 22.24 -4.89 5.55
CA GLY A 11 22.13 -3.51 6.03
C GLY A 11 20.92 -2.75 5.47
N ILE A 12 20.62 -2.92 4.17
CA ILE A 12 19.43 -2.35 3.53
C ILE A 12 18.15 -2.98 4.12
N ASP A 13 18.14 -4.30 4.28
CA ASP A 13 17.04 -5.05 4.86
C ASP A 13 16.73 -4.56 6.29
N TRP A 14 17.74 -4.43 7.17
CA TRP A 14 17.56 -3.85 8.51
C TRP A 14 17.06 -2.40 8.48
N GLY A 15 17.52 -1.60 7.52
CA GLY A 15 16.99 -0.26 7.28
C GLY A 15 15.49 -0.28 6.96
N ILE A 16 15.05 -1.19 6.08
CA ILE A 16 13.63 -1.37 5.76
C ILE A 16 12.84 -1.82 6.99
N VAL A 17 13.35 -2.77 7.78
CA VAL A 17 12.70 -3.19 9.04
C VAL A 17 12.52 -2.01 9.98
N SER A 18 13.56 -1.20 10.18
CA SER A 18 13.51 -0.03 11.05
C SER A 18 12.46 0.98 10.58
N VAL A 19 12.45 1.32 9.30
CA VAL A 19 11.48 2.28 8.73
C VAL A 19 10.06 1.75 8.82
N ALA A 20 9.83 0.49 8.47
CA ALA A 20 8.53 -0.15 8.57
C ALA A 20 8.05 -0.23 10.03
N GLY A 21 8.96 -0.53 10.96
CA GLY A 21 8.68 -0.54 12.41
C GLY A 21 8.28 0.84 12.93
N CYS A 22 9.01 1.90 12.56
CA CYS A 22 8.68 3.27 12.91
C CYS A 22 7.31 3.70 12.34
N LEU A 23 7.04 3.39 11.07
CA LEU A 23 5.75 3.69 10.44
C LEU A 23 4.61 2.95 11.13
N LEU A 24 4.80 1.66 11.44
CA LEU A 24 3.80 0.87 12.16
C LEU A 24 3.50 1.46 13.54
N LEU A 25 4.53 1.86 14.30
CA LEU A 25 4.35 2.50 15.60
C LEU A 25 3.56 3.80 15.49
N VAL A 26 3.92 4.66 14.53
CA VAL A 26 3.20 5.92 14.27
C VAL A 26 1.74 5.64 13.92
N SER A 27 1.47 4.68 13.05
CA SER A 27 0.12 4.31 12.64
C SER A 27 -0.71 3.72 13.78
N VAL A 28 -0.13 2.87 14.62
CA VAL A 28 -0.81 2.31 15.81
C VAL A 28 -1.15 3.42 16.80
N VAL A 29 -0.19 4.28 17.11
CA VAL A 29 -0.41 5.42 18.02
C VAL A 29 -1.47 6.37 17.44
N GLY A 30 -1.41 6.68 16.15
CA GLY A 30 -2.39 7.49 15.43
C GLY A 30 -3.79 6.88 15.48
N ALA A 31 -3.93 5.58 15.23
CA ALA A 31 -5.19 4.85 15.32
C ALA A 31 -5.76 4.85 16.75
N CYS A 32 -4.92 4.61 17.76
CA CYS A 32 -5.31 4.67 19.17
C CYS A 32 -5.82 6.06 19.56
N PHE A 33 -5.14 7.13 19.14
CA PHE A 33 -5.60 8.49 19.35
C PHE A 33 -6.92 8.76 18.62
N ALA A 34 -7.04 8.40 17.35
CA ALA A 34 -8.27 8.57 16.57
C ALA A 34 -9.46 7.87 17.23
N PHE A 35 -9.27 6.65 17.71
CA PHE A 35 -10.30 5.89 18.41
C PHE A 35 -10.68 6.54 19.75
N ARG A 36 -9.69 6.93 20.57
CA ARG A 36 -9.92 7.59 21.86
C ARG A 36 -10.66 8.92 21.70
N TYR A 37 -10.27 9.74 20.72
CA TYR A 37 -10.95 11.00 20.44
C TYR A 37 -12.36 10.80 19.87
N SER A 38 -12.58 9.72 19.12
CA SER A 38 -13.91 9.37 18.62
C SER A 38 -14.91 9.04 19.75
N ALA A 39 -14.45 8.33 20.78
CA ALA A 39 -15.29 7.99 21.94
C ALA A 39 -15.63 9.20 22.83
N SER A 40 -14.85 10.28 22.78
CA SER A 40 -15.04 11.47 23.60
C SER A 40 -16.05 12.44 22.96
N GLY A 41 -17.35 12.11 23.03
CA GLY A 41 -18.45 12.92 22.48
C GLY A 41 -18.70 14.29 23.14
N ARG A 42 -17.87 14.74 24.10
CA ARG A 42 -18.17 15.86 25.00
C ARG A 42 -17.74 17.24 24.49
N ARG A 43 -17.00 17.38 23.38
CA ARG A 43 -16.49 18.69 22.91
C ARG A 43 -16.98 19.04 21.50
N PRO A 44 -17.56 20.23 21.27
CA PRO A 44 -18.04 20.64 19.95
C PRO A 44 -16.92 20.74 18.92
N VAL A 45 -15.71 21.18 19.32
CA VAL A 45 -14.50 21.18 18.47
C VAL A 45 -14.09 19.75 18.08
N ALA A 46 -14.24 18.79 19.00
CA ALA A 46 -13.98 17.39 18.70
C ALA A 46 -15.02 16.84 17.71
N ARG A 47 -16.26 17.32 17.70
CA ARG A 47 -17.32 16.86 16.78
C ARG A 47 -17.05 17.22 15.31
N GLU A 48 -16.46 18.39 15.05
CA GLU A 48 -15.98 18.79 13.72
C GLU A 48 -14.81 17.91 13.28
N PHE A 49 -13.82 17.73 14.15
CA PHE A 49 -12.67 16.88 13.87
C PHE A 49 -13.05 15.40 13.73
N ASN A 50 -14.07 14.95 14.45
CA ASN A 50 -14.58 13.58 14.50
C ASN A 50 -15.57 13.28 13.36
N HIS A 51 -15.79 14.18 12.39
CA HIS A 51 -16.69 13.85 11.29
C HIS A 51 -16.15 12.71 10.41
N LEU A 52 -14.82 12.61 10.24
CA LEU A 52 -14.15 11.65 9.34
C LEU A 52 -13.28 10.60 10.08
N TRP A 53 -13.56 10.33 11.36
CA TRP A 53 -12.67 9.53 12.19
C TRP A 53 -12.46 8.09 11.72
N ARG A 54 -13.50 7.46 11.14
CA ARG A 54 -13.39 6.09 10.62
C ARG A 54 -12.46 6.05 9.42
N ALA A 55 -12.62 6.99 8.48
CA ALA A 55 -11.73 7.10 7.33
C ALA A 55 -10.28 7.30 7.77
N ARG A 56 -10.01 8.16 8.76
CA ARG A 56 -8.67 8.34 9.32
C ARG A 56 -8.13 7.08 9.97
N THR A 57 -8.91 6.44 10.84
CA THR A 57 -8.49 5.21 11.52
C THR A 57 -8.20 4.11 10.50
N CYS A 58 -9.04 3.94 9.47
CA CYS A 58 -8.79 3.02 8.37
C CYS A 58 -7.54 3.38 7.59
N THR A 59 -7.25 4.67 7.38
CA THR A 59 -6.02 5.13 6.71
C THR A 59 -4.78 4.73 7.50
N GLU A 60 -4.79 4.94 8.82
CA GLU A 60 -3.69 4.52 9.70
C GLU A 60 -3.50 3.01 9.72
N VAL A 61 -4.60 2.24 9.83
CA VAL A 61 -4.54 0.77 9.79
C VAL A 61 -3.99 0.28 8.45
N LEU A 62 -4.43 0.86 7.33
CA LEU A 62 -3.92 0.53 6.00
C LEU A 62 -2.44 0.90 5.85
N ALA A 63 -2.01 2.05 6.37
CA ALA A 63 -0.60 2.45 6.35
C ALA A 63 0.29 1.49 7.15
N GLY A 64 -0.16 1.09 8.35
CA GLY A 64 0.52 0.06 9.15
C GLY A 64 0.55 -1.30 8.46
N ALA A 65 -0.56 -1.73 7.86
CA ALA A 65 -0.63 -2.98 7.11
C ALA A 65 0.25 -2.96 5.84
N TYR A 66 0.33 -1.82 5.15
CA TYR A 66 1.23 -1.60 4.03
C TYR A 66 2.71 -1.65 4.45
N ALA A 67 3.06 -1.01 5.58
CA ALA A 67 4.42 -1.10 6.13
C ALA A 67 4.78 -2.54 6.51
N LEU A 68 3.85 -3.28 7.12
CA LEU A 68 4.04 -4.70 7.45
C LEU A 68 4.16 -5.58 6.21
N SER A 69 3.42 -5.29 5.13
CA SER A 69 3.50 -6.11 3.92
C SER A 69 4.88 -6.03 3.28
N HIS A 70 5.57 -4.89 3.37
CA HIS A 70 6.98 -4.77 2.94
C HIS A 70 7.92 -5.71 3.70
N LEU A 71 7.58 -6.17 4.90
CA LEU A 71 8.38 -7.14 5.64
C LEU A 71 8.37 -8.53 4.99
N LEU A 72 7.34 -8.86 4.19
CA LEU A 72 7.20 -10.16 3.55
C LEU A 72 8.25 -10.42 2.46
N ARG A 73 8.88 -9.38 1.91
CA ARG A 73 9.92 -9.53 0.86
C ARG A 73 11.35 -9.65 1.38
N LEU A 74 11.59 -9.42 2.68
CA LEU A 74 12.94 -9.37 3.22
C LEU A 74 13.54 -10.77 3.38
N GLN A 75 14.79 -10.91 2.96
CA GLN A 75 15.51 -12.19 3.09
C GLN A 75 16.02 -12.38 4.52
N VAL A 76 16.36 -11.31 5.25
CA VAL A 76 16.74 -11.38 6.66
C VAL A 76 15.65 -12.00 7.54
N LEU A 77 14.38 -11.82 7.16
CA LEU A 77 13.24 -12.34 7.92
C LEU A 77 12.77 -13.73 7.47
N TRP A 78 12.88 -14.07 6.19
CA TRP A 78 12.27 -15.28 5.63
C TRP A 78 13.22 -16.23 4.89
N GLY A 79 14.44 -15.76 4.57
CA GLY A 79 15.44 -16.49 3.81
C GLY A 79 16.17 -17.58 4.61
N PRO A 80 17.19 -18.21 4.02
CA PRO A 80 17.92 -19.33 4.64
C PRO A 80 18.56 -18.97 6.00
N ALA A 81 19.05 -17.74 6.13
CA ALA A 81 19.62 -17.17 7.34
C ALA A 81 18.58 -16.42 8.19
N SER A 82 17.30 -16.81 8.12
CA SER A 82 16.25 -16.06 8.81
C SER A 82 16.44 -16.03 10.33
N VAL A 83 16.12 -14.87 10.92
CA VAL A 83 16.14 -14.67 12.37
C VAL A 83 15.07 -15.53 13.07
N PHE A 84 13.96 -15.84 12.40
CA PHE A 84 12.83 -16.58 13.00
C PHE A 84 13.00 -18.10 12.99
N LYS A 85 13.60 -18.66 11.93
CA LYS A 85 13.76 -20.12 11.78
C LYS A 85 15.01 -20.45 10.96
N GLY A 86 15.93 -21.22 11.55
CA GLY A 86 17.07 -21.77 10.82
C GLY A 86 16.60 -22.62 9.63
N GLY A 87 17.12 -22.32 8.43
CA GLY A 87 16.70 -22.95 7.17
C GLY A 87 15.55 -22.24 6.43
N GLY A 88 14.96 -21.20 7.03
CA GLY A 88 14.01 -20.30 6.37
C GLY A 88 12.65 -20.91 6.06
N TYR A 89 11.81 -20.11 5.38
CA TYR A 89 10.57 -20.56 4.74
C TYR A 89 10.70 -20.45 3.21
N HIS A 90 9.78 -21.04 2.46
CA HIS A 90 9.78 -20.92 0.99
C HIS A 90 9.54 -19.46 0.55
N PRO A 91 10.58 -18.76 0.04
CA PRO A 91 10.49 -17.32 -0.26
C PRO A 91 9.48 -17.03 -1.39
N THR A 92 9.28 -17.97 -2.30
CA THR A 92 8.39 -17.82 -3.46
C THR A 92 6.93 -17.56 -3.08
N THR A 93 6.44 -18.18 -2.01
CA THR A 93 5.07 -17.94 -1.52
C THR A 93 4.94 -16.54 -0.94
N PHE A 94 5.92 -16.10 -0.15
CA PHE A 94 5.91 -14.76 0.44
C PHE A 94 6.02 -13.66 -0.61
N CYS A 95 6.79 -13.85 -1.68
CA CYS A 95 6.84 -12.89 -2.79
C CYS A 95 5.48 -12.70 -3.47
N ARG A 96 4.72 -13.80 -3.68
CA ARG A 96 3.38 -13.74 -4.27
C ARG A 96 2.39 -13.05 -3.35
N VAL A 97 2.40 -13.40 -2.06
CA VAL A 97 1.56 -12.76 -1.05
C VAL A 97 1.89 -11.28 -0.93
N TYR A 98 3.18 -10.92 -0.93
CA TYR A 98 3.66 -9.55 -0.91
C TYR A 98 3.10 -8.73 -2.07
N ILE A 99 3.21 -9.23 -3.31
CA ILE A 99 2.71 -8.52 -4.50
C ILE A 99 1.19 -8.34 -4.41
N ALA A 100 0.45 -9.41 -4.12
CA ALA A 100 -1.01 -9.36 -4.04
C ALA A 100 -1.50 -8.45 -2.90
N ALA A 101 -0.89 -8.53 -1.71
CA ALA A 101 -1.28 -7.73 -0.57
C ALA A 101 -0.93 -6.25 -0.75
N THR A 102 0.31 -5.96 -1.18
CA THR A 102 0.83 -4.58 -1.26
C THR A 102 0.18 -3.82 -2.42
N TYR A 103 0.29 -4.31 -3.65
CA TYR A 103 -0.20 -3.61 -4.84
C TYR A 103 -1.66 -3.90 -5.16
N GLY A 104 -2.15 -5.07 -4.76
CA GLY A 104 -3.54 -5.44 -5.00
C GLY A 104 -4.50 -4.81 -4.00
N ILE A 105 -4.13 -4.76 -2.72
CA ILE A 105 -5.05 -4.39 -1.64
C ILE A 105 -4.62 -3.08 -0.98
N PHE A 106 -3.45 -3.06 -0.32
CA PHE A 106 -3.10 -2.00 0.60
C PHE A 106 -2.83 -0.66 -0.08
N GLU A 107 -2.03 -0.63 -1.14
CA GLU A 107 -1.74 0.59 -1.91
C GLU A 107 -3.00 1.20 -2.56
N PRO A 108 -3.78 0.47 -3.37
CA PRO A 108 -4.97 1.06 -4.00
C PRO A 108 -6.02 1.44 -2.96
N ALA A 109 -6.21 0.65 -1.89
CA ALA A 109 -7.14 1.01 -0.83
C ALA A 109 -6.68 2.29 -0.09
N PHE A 110 -5.39 2.44 0.22
CA PHE A 110 -4.87 3.64 0.87
C PHE A 110 -5.08 4.89 0.00
N LEU A 111 -4.72 4.80 -1.29
CA LEU A 111 -4.85 5.90 -2.23
C LEU A 111 -6.33 6.28 -2.45
N LEU A 112 -7.20 5.32 -2.74
CA LEU A 112 -8.63 5.58 -2.93
C LEU A 112 -9.30 6.12 -1.67
N LEU A 113 -8.92 5.63 -0.48
CA LEU A 113 -9.48 6.11 0.77
C LEU A 113 -9.16 7.59 0.98
N SER A 114 -7.92 7.98 0.67
CA SER A 114 -7.50 9.38 0.72
C SER A 114 -8.23 10.26 -0.30
N LEU A 115 -8.41 9.78 -1.54
CA LEU A 115 -9.14 10.48 -2.60
C LEU A 115 -10.61 10.70 -2.22
N PHE A 116 -11.29 9.66 -1.77
CA PHE A 116 -12.69 9.76 -1.35
C PHE A 116 -12.83 10.62 -0.09
N ALA A 117 -11.91 10.53 0.86
CA ALA A 117 -11.90 11.45 2.00
C ALA A 117 -11.80 12.92 1.56
N CYS A 118 -10.94 13.23 0.58
CA CYS A 118 -10.85 14.57 -0.01
C CYS A 118 -12.14 14.97 -0.74
N LEU A 119 -12.71 14.09 -1.56
CA LEU A 119 -13.93 14.36 -2.33
C LEU A 119 -15.12 14.70 -1.41
N TYR A 120 -15.36 13.88 -0.39
CA TYR A 120 -16.44 14.09 0.58
C TYR A 120 -16.19 15.32 1.47
N SER A 121 -14.93 15.71 1.69
CA SER A 121 -14.62 16.96 2.39
C SER A 121 -15.04 18.21 1.60
N VAL A 122 -15.15 18.13 0.26
CA VAL A 122 -15.59 19.24 -0.59
C VAL A 122 -17.11 19.31 -0.72
N GLN A 123 -17.77 18.15 -0.84
CA GLN A 123 -19.22 18.06 -1.10
C GLN A 123 -20.11 18.57 0.04
N GLY A 124 -19.54 18.81 1.22
CA GLY A 124 -20.27 19.36 2.36
C GLY A 124 -21.09 18.33 3.12
N ARG A 125 -21.59 18.73 4.29
CA ARG A 125 -22.13 17.84 5.33
C ARG A 125 -23.46 17.18 4.96
N ASP A 126 -24.17 17.74 3.99
CA ASP A 126 -25.55 17.35 3.67
C ASP A 126 -25.64 16.27 2.58
N SER A 127 -24.52 15.87 1.98
CA SER A 127 -24.54 14.99 0.81
C SER A 127 -24.76 13.51 1.11
N ALA A 128 -24.57 13.04 2.35
CA ALA A 128 -24.74 11.62 2.70
C ALA A 128 -25.09 11.40 4.17
N ARG A 129 -25.99 10.44 4.45
CA ARG A 129 -26.42 10.07 5.81
C ARG A 129 -25.27 9.50 6.68
N ASN A 130 -24.28 8.84 6.07
CA ASN A 130 -23.12 8.23 6.74
C ASN A 130 -21.84 8.32 5.87
N PRO A 131 -21.22 9.50 5.73
CA PRO A 131 -20.12 9.72 4.78
C PRO A 131 -18.91 8.82 5.06
N ASN A 132 -18.62 8.55 6.34
CA ASN A 132 -17.54 7.64 6.75
C ASN A 132 -17.65 6.24 6.16
N LEU A 133 -18.83 5.63 6.25
CA LEU A 133 -19.05 4.27 5.75
C LEU A 133 -18.96 4.25 4.23
N SER A 134 -19.55 5.25 3.57
CA SER A 134 -19.50 5.39 2.12
C SER A 134 -18.06 5.52 1.61
N ILE A 135 -17.23 6.36 2.25
CA ILE A 135 -15.81 6.51 1.90
C ILE A 135 -15.07 5.17 1.97
N VAL A 136 -15.20 4.44 3.09
CA VAL A 136 -14.53 3.15 3.27
C VAL A 136 -15.05 2.10 2.29
N LEU A 137 -16.37 2.03 2.11
CA LEU A 137 -17.02 1.05 1.23
C LEU A 137 -16.66 1.29 -0.23
N PHE A 138 -16.72 2.54 -0.71
CA PHE A 138 -16.32 2.87 -2.08
C PHE A 138 -14.83 2.64 -2.29
N SER A 139 -13.98 3.05 -1.34
CA SER A 139 -12.55 2.75 -1.43
C SER A 139 -12.28 1.25 -1.54
N ALA A 140 -12.94 0.43 -0.71
CA ALA A 140 -12.80 -1.02 -0.77
C ALA A 140 -13.31 -1.56 -2.11
N ALA A 141 -14.51 -1.17 -2.55
CA ALA A 141 -15.12 -1.64 -3.79
C ALA A 141 -14.27 -1.29 -5.02
N PHE A 142 -13.76 -0.05 -5.12
CA PHE A 142 -12.90 0.38 -6.22
C PHE A 142 -11.48 -0.20 -6.16
N SER A 143 -11.04 -0.72 -5.00
CA SER A 143 -9.78 -1.46 -4.89
C SER A 143 -9.89 -2.90 -5.40
N LEU A 144 -11.10 -3.50 -5.42
CA LEU A 144 -11.30 -4.90 -5.81
C LEU A 144 -10.83 -5.23 -7.24
N PRO A 145 -11.05 -4.41 -8.28
CA PRO A 145 -10.53 -4.68 -9.61
C PRO A 145 -9.00 -4.71 -9.65
N SER A 146 -8.33 -3.80 -8.91
CA SER A 146 -6.87 -3.81 -8.78
C SER A 146 -6.40 -5.08 -8.06
N ALA A 147 -7.07 -5.43 -6.97
CA ALA A 147 -6.78 -6.65 -6.21
C ALA A 147 -6.90 -7.90 -7.08
N ALA A 148 -7.98 -8.00 -7.86
CA ALA A 148 -8.20 -9.12 -8.78
C ALA A 148 -7.12 -9.18 -9.87
N ALA A 149 -6.79 -8.04 -10.50
CA ALA A 149 -5.76 -7.97 -11.53
C ALA A 149 -4.37 -8.36 -11.00
N GLN A 150 -4.00 -7.86 -9.81
CA GLN A 150 -2.73 -8.17 -9.17
C GLN A 150 -2.67 -9.61 -8.66
N LEU A 151 -3.80 -10.17 -8.18
CA LEU A 151 -3.88 -11.58 -7.80
C LEU A 151 -3.69 -12.49 -9.01
N VAL A 152 -4.32 -12.16 -10.14
CA VAL A 152 -4.10 -12.87 -11.41
C VAL A 152 -2.63 -12.78 -11.81
N ALA A 153 -2.01 -11.60 -11.76
CA ALA A 153 -0.59 -11.45 -12.09
C ALA A 153 0.33 -12.26 -11.15
N ALA A 154 0.05 -12.25 -9.84
CA ALA A 154 0.84 -12.99 -8.84
C ALA A 154 0.68 -14.51 -8.97
N LEU A 155 -0.52 -14.99 -9.28
CA LEU A 155 -0.83 -16.42 -9.42
C LEU A 155 -0.58 -16.96 -10.84
N PHE A 156 -0.36 -16.09 -11.83
CA PHE A 156 -0.17 -16.49 -13.22
C PHE A 156 0.90 -17.57 -13.38
N THR A 157 2.04 -17.41 -12.70
CA THR A 157 3.15 -18.37 -12.68
C THR A 157 2.83 -19.72 -12.05
N ARG A 158 1.76 -19.81 -11.26
CA ARG A 158 1.30 -21.06 -10.65
C ARG A 158 0.21 -21.74 -11.47
N ILE A 159 -0.65 -20.95 -12.11
CA ILE A 159 -1.78 -21.46 -12.89
C ILE A 159 -1.30 -21.99 -14.24
N PHE A 160 -0.39 -21.26 -14.88
CA PHE A 160 0.18 -21.64 -16.17
C PHE A 160 1.58 -22.18 -15.96
N ASP A 161 1.70 -23.51 -16.02
CA ASP A 161 2.97 -24.24 -16.08
C ASP A 161 3.59 -24.05 -17.48
N MET A 162 3.91 -22.80 -17.79
CA MET A 162 4.61 -22.42 -19.01
C MET A 162 6.06 -22.83 -18.83
N ASP A 163 6.65 -23.46 -19.85
CA ASP A 163 8.07 -23.74 -19.86
C ASP A 163 8.85 -22.43 -20.06
N TYR A 164 9.04 -21.69 -18.96
CA TYR A 164 9.75 -20.41 -18.91
C TYR A 164 11.24 -20.53 -19.24
N SER A 165 11.73 -21.73 -19.58
CA SER A 165 13.13 -21.97 -19.96
C SER A 165 13.48 -21.30 -21.29
N ASN A 166 12.53 -21.26 -22.24
CA ASN A 166 12.82 -20.90 -23.63
C ASN A 166 12.56 -19.44 -24.01
N SER A 167 11.78 -18.68 -23.23
CA SER A 167 11.46 -17.28 -23.56
C SER A 167 11.81 -16.30 -22.43
N ARG A 168 12.85 -15.48 -22.67
CA ARG A 168 13.29 -14.43 -21.74
C ARG A 168 12.18 -13.42 -21.42
N MET A 169 11.29 -13.17 -22.39
CA MET A 169 10.21 -12.19 -22.28
C MET A 169 9.10 -12.63 -21.31
N GLN A 170 8.66 -13.89 -21.34
CA GLN A 170 7.64 -14.38 -20.41
C GLN A 170 8.14 -14.35 -18.97
N ARG A 171 9.44 -14.66 -18.76
CA ARG A 171 10.04 -14.54 -17.43
C ARG A 171 10.03 -13.09 -16.92
N LEU A 172 10.43 -12.12 -17.74
CA LEU A 172 10.39 -10.70 -17.35
C LEU A 172 8.97 -10.20 -17.05
N LEU A 173 7.97 -10.70 -17.78
CA LEU A 173 6.58 -10.27 -17.63
C LEU A 173 5.91 -10.86 -16.39
N PHE A 174 6.20 -12.11 -16.04
CA PHE A 174 5.43 -12.86 -15.04
C PHE A 174 6.23 -13.36 -13.84
N ALA A 175 7.57 -13.40 -13.88
CA ALA A 175 8.35 -13.92 -12.76
C ALA A 175 8.22 -13.04 -11.51
N THR A 176 7.72 -13.65 -10.44
CA THR A 176 7.56 -13.03 -9.11
C THR A 176 8.80 -13.24 -8.23
N TYR A 177 9.73 -14.07 -8.68
CA TYR A 177 10.98 -14.35 -7.99
C TYR A 177 12.11 -14.69 -8.97
N ASP A 178 13.35 -14.50 -8.52
CA ASP A 178 14.55 -14.97 -9.22
C ASP A 178 15.39 -15.85 -8.30
N SER A 179 15.76 -17.03 -8.80
CA SER A 179 16.61 -18.02 -8.11
C SER A 179 18.03 -18.08 -8.68
N ARG A 180 18.35 -17.27 -9.70
CA ARG A 180 19.65 -17.28 -10.40
C ARG A 180 20.71 -16.36 -9.77
N LEU A 181 20.48 -15.83 -8.57
CA LEU A 181 21.48 -15.10 -7.80
C LEU A 181 22.03 -15.98 -6.65
N PRO A 182 22.85 -17.01 -6.95
CA PRO A 182 23.39 -17.93 -5.95
C PRO A 182 24.42 -17.27 -5.02
N GLU A 183 25.01 -16.13 -5.43
CA GLU A 183 26.04 -15.43 -4.64
C GLU A 183 25.54 -14.92 -3.27
N HIS A 184 24.23 -14.86 -3.07
CA HIS A 184 23.63 -14.34 -1.83
C HIS A 184 23.03 -15.44 -0.95
N CYS A 185 23.30 -16.70 -1.28
CA CYS A 185 22.70 -17.86 -0.63
C CYS A 185 23.80 -18.84 -0.22
N ASP A 186 24.60 -18.43 0.77
CA ASP A 186 25.71 -19.20 1.37
C ASP A 186 25.32 -20.66 1.65
N GLY A 187 25.62 -21.55 0.71
CA GLY A 187 25.43 -23.00 0.84
C GLY A 187 23.97 -23.47 1.03
N ALA A 188 22.97 -22.63 0.79
CA ALA A 188 21.57 -23.01 0.99
C ALA A 188 21.13 -24.07 -0.05
N ALA A 189 20.30 -25.02 0.39
CA ALA A 189 19.78 -26.07 -0.49
C ALA A 189 19.08 -25.48 -1.73
N PRO A 190 19.27 -26.08 -2.92
CA PRO A 190 18.65 -25.60 -4.16
C PRO A 190 17.12 -25.61 -4.01
N GLY A 191 16.52 -24.41 -4.02
CA GLY A 191 15.07 -24.20 -3.85
C GLY A 191 14.67 -23.30 -2.67
N ASN A 192 15.55 -23.08 -1.70
CA ASN A 192 15.30 -22.18 -0.56
C ASN A 192 15.87 -20.77 -0.75
N CYS A 193 16.49 -20.52 -1.91
CA CYS A 193 17.06 -19.25 -2.31
C CYS A 193 16.22 -18.64 -3.44
N ALA A 194 15.41 -17.63 -3.14
CA ALA A 194 14.75 -16.83 -4.17
C ALA A 194 14.53 -15.41 -3.70
N PHE A 195 14.82 -14.44 -4.57
CA PHE A 195 14.56 -13.03 -4.34
C PHE A 195 13.23 -12.63 -4.93
N CYS A 196 12.46 -11.81 -4.23
CA CYS A 196 11.22 -11.27 -4.78
C CYS A 196 11.55 -10.25 -5.87
N VAL A 197 11.05 -10.50 -7.07
CA VAL A 197 11.18 -9.60 -8.21
C VAL A 197 9.79 -9.13 -8.60
N PHE A 198 9.68 -7.85 -8.95
CA PHE A 198 8.42 -7.28 -9.40
C PHE A 198 8.21 -7.64 -10.87
N PRO A 199 7.16 -8.42 -11.21
CA PRO A 199 6.87 -8.74 -12.60
C PRO A 199 6.45 -7.47 -13.33
N LEU A 200 6.91 -7.28 -14.57
CA LEU A 200 6.59 -6.10 -15.36
C LEU A 200 5.08 -5.90 -15.53
N LEU A 201 4.30 -6.98 -15.61
CA LEU A 201 2.85 -6.90 -15.69
C LEU A 201 2.24 -6.21 -14.45
N SER A 202 2.70 -6.56 -13.25
CA SER A 202 2.25 -5.93 -12.01
C SER A 202 2.61 -4.45 -11.99
N THR A 203 3.81 -4.10 -12.47
CA THR A 203 4.25 -2.71 -12.62
C THR A 203 3.36 -1.92 -13.58
N PHE A 204 2.98 -2.48 -14.73
CA PHE A 204 2.06 -1.82 -15.66
C PHE A 204 0.66 -1.61 -15.07
N ILE A 205 0.12 -2.62 -14.38
CA ILE A 205 -1.18 -2.51 -13.71
C ILE A 205 -1.14 -1.40 -12.65
N SER A 206 -0.11 -1.39 -11.79
CA SER A 206 0.06 -0.36 -10.76
C SER A 206 0.29 1.03 -11.37
N ALA A 207 1.06 1.13 -12.45
CA ALA A 207 1.31 2.40 -13.14
C ALA A 207 0.04 2.97 -13.78
N ALA A 208 -0.77 2.12 -14.42
CA ALA A 208 -2.06 2.51 -14.99
C ALA A 208 -3.01 3.01 -13.89
N PHE A 209 -3.12 2.26 -12.78
CA PHE A 209 -3.91 2.67 -11.62
C PHE A 209 -3.44 4.02 -11.05
N CYS A 210 -2.12 4.18 -10.86
CA CYS A 210 -1.54 5.42 -10.36
C CYS A 210 -1.82 6.61 -11.30
N GLY A 211 -1.73 6.41 -12.61
CA GLY A 211 -2.08 7.44 -13.61
C GLY A 211 -3.53 7.90 -13.49
N VAL A 212 -4.47 6.96 -13.41
CA VAL A 212 -5.90 7.27 -13.23
C VAL A 212 -6.14 7.98 -11.89
N TYR A 213 -5.52 7.49 -10.81
CA TYR A 213 -5.60 8.09 -9.48
C TYR A 213 -5.08 9.54 -9.49
N LEU A 214 -3.91 9.81 -10.06
CA LEU A 214 -3.31 11.14 -10.09
C LEU A 214 -4.17 12.13 -10.88
N LEU A 215 -4.76 11.71 -12.00
CA LEU A 215 -5.71 12.54 -12.76
C LEU A 215 -6.95 12.86 -11.92
N ALA A 216 -7.53 11.87 -11.25
CA ALA A 216 -8.70 12.07 -10.40
C ALA A 216 -8.36 12.99 -9.20
N PHE A 217 -7.23 12.76 -8.55
CA PHE A 217 -6.73 13.55 -7.43
C PHE A 217 -6.45 14.99 -7.85
N TRP A 218 -5.87 15.21 -9.03
CA TRP A 218 -5.68 16.53 -9.61
C TRP A 218 -7.01 17.27 -9.77
N VAL A 219 -8.03 16.62 -10.36
CA VAL A 219 -9.36 17.24 -10.51
C VAL A 219 -9.99 17.58 -9.16
N VAL A 220 -9.87 16.71 -8.16
CA VAL A 220 -10.40 16.95 -6.81
C VAL A 220 -9.68 18.10 -6.12
N THR A 221 -8.35 18.15 -6.19
CA THR A 221 -7.55 19.22 -5.57
C THR A 221 -7.85 20.57 -6.21
N GLN A 222 -8.02 20.64 -7.54
CA GLN A 222 -8.48 21.85 -8.23
C GLN A 222 -9.85 22.34 -7.70
N ARG A 223 -10.80 21.42 -7.46
CA ARG A 223 -12.10 21.77 -6.86
C ARG A 223 -11.98 22.25 -5.41
N ILE A 224 -11.10 21.64 -4.62
CA ILE A 224 -10.81 22.10 -3.25
C ILE A 224 -10.30 23.55 -3.29
N VAL A 225 -9.30 23.83 -4.13
CA VAL A 225 -8.69 25.16 -4.27
C VAL A 225 -9.74 26.19 -4.70
N ALA A 226 -10.55 25.88 -5.72
CA ALA A 226 -11.63 26.76 -6.18
C ALA A 226 -12.67 27.04 -5.07
N SER A 227 -13.05 26.03 -4.29
CA SER A 227 -13.98 26.17 -3.16
C SER A 227 -13.42 27.07 -2.04
N VAL A 228 -12.13 26.92 -1.71
CA VAL A 228 -11.45 27.74 -0.69
C VAL A 228 -11.32 29.19 -1.16
N ILE A 229 -10.94 29.43 -2.41
CA ILE A 229 -10.82 30.78 -3.00
C ILE A 229 -12.18 31.48 -2.98
N ASN A 230 -13.24 30.82 -3.45
CA ASN A 230 -14.60 31.39 -3.44
C ASN A 230 -15.06 31.74 -2.01
N LYS A 231 -14.76 30.90 -1.02
CA LYS A 231 -15.08 31.19 0.40
C LYS A 231 -14.26 32.35 0.95
N ALA A 232 -13.01 32.52 0.54
CA ALA A 232 -12.17 33.64 0.96
C ALA A 232 -12.69 34.97 0.39
N LEU A 233 -13.04 34.99 -0.90
CA LEU A 233 -13.69 36.13 -1.56
C LEU A 233 -15.03 36.48 -0.90
N ALA A 234 -15.89 35.49 -0.66
CA ALA A 234 -17.19 35.72 -0.02
C ALA A 234 -17.09 36.26 1.42
N ARG A 235 -16.01 35.92 2.15
CA ARG A 235 -15.74 36.50 3.49
C ARG A 235 -15.31 37.96 3.39
N ARG A 236 -14.46 38.31 2.41
CA ARG A 236 -14.03 39.70 2.21
C ARG A 236 -15.20 40.61 1.86
N VAL A 237 -16.10 40.17 0.98
CA VAL A 237 -17.31 40.93 0.63
C VAL A 237 -18.22 41.14 1.86
N ARG A 238 -18.42 40.10 2.68
CA ARG A 238 -19.23 40.22 3.91
C ARG A 238 -18.63 41.07 5.02
N MET A 239 -17.32 41.32 5.03
CA MET A 239 -16.71 42.28 5.98
C MET A 239 -16.87 43.74 5.53
N LEU A 240 -17.18 43.97 4.26
CA LEU A 240 -17.40 45.31 3.70
C LEU A 240 -18.87 45.73 3.70
N GLN A 241 -19.79 44.83 4.04
CA GLN A 241 -21.22 45.10 4.28
C GLN A 241 -21.48 45.21 5.78
#